data_AF-A0A7Z8PB60-F1
#
_entry.id   AF-A0A7Z8PB60-F1
#
_cell.length_a   1.000
_cell.length_b   1.000
_cell.length_c   1.000
_cell.angle_alpha   90.00
_cell.angle_beta   90.00
_cell.angle_gamma   90.00
#
_symmetry.space_group_name_H-M   'P 1'
#
loop_
_entity.id
_entity.type
_entity.pdbx_description
1 polymer ?
#
loop_
_entity_poly.entity_id
_entity_poly.type
_entity_poly.pdbx_seq_one_letter_code
_entity_poly.pdbx_strand_id
1 'polypeptide(L)'
;MALKFLSLIFVGLLAGFVSLAVESAEGPQAALDSVLPADQPDLTWTYVPPAVFLNDIVTLSFRSSETPSLVHYPRGSRLQSGDDRGAWNLVLPAAWTQGAQSIAVRVGNRDYWLHAQLPGSQDGDFAYDAASHRLHRNGDPVLLVAQRRDLRADRRYRMLRQWRPASPQQIPRLHWPAAAAWGTSPLLQALPRWREAMREDSAADRLFIIDYREWLVGWDPAALAATLTWLVAEARSRDHRPWLLSPLADQQRADEMAMLQEVMSAVAQDLGVRVYTPKGFDRPAFWEVSAGVIGPWLNADGRQDFARWLSHTFNLEVAPPDAGWLP
;
A
#
# COMPACT_ATOMS: atom_id res chain seq x y z
N MET A 1 -23.01 17.97 57.63
CA MET A 1 -23.75 16.70 57.66
C MET A 1 -23.14 15.81 56.59
N ALA A 2 -22.41 14.80 57.02
CA ALA A 2 -21.60 13.92 56.18
C ALA A 2 -22.48 12.92 55.42
N LEU A 3 -22.11 12.58 54.19
CA LEU A 3 -21.87 11.18 53.80
C LEU A 3 -21.32 11.05 52.36
N LYS A 4 -20.56 9.95 52.18
CA LYS A 4 -20.24 9.19 50.95
C LYS A 4 -18.88 9.47 50.28
N PHE A 5 -18.07 8.50 49.89
CA PHE A 5 -17.92 7.07 50.23
C PHE A 5 -16.53 6.61 49.71
N LEU A 6 -16.01 5.54 50.30
CA LEU A 6 -14.81 4.77 49.94
C LEU A 6 -14.81 4.21 48.49
N SER A 7 -13.62 4.23 47.87
CA SER A 7 -12.87 3.16 47.17
C SER A 7 -13.48 2.24 46.07
N LEU A 8 -12.86 2.34 44.87
CA LEU A 8 -12.16 1.30 44.06
C LEU A 8 -12.81 -0.07 43.70
N ILE A 9 -12.91 -0.34 42.37
CA ILE A 9 -12.42 -1.53 41.58
C ILE A 9 -13.36 -1.94 40.41
N PHE A 10 -12.85 -1.82 39.19
CA PHE A 10 -12.84 -2.75 38.03
C PHE A 10 -14.01 -3.73 37.75
N VAL A 11 -14.70 -3.57 36.61
CA VAL A 11 -15.27 -4.60 35.69
C VAL A 11 -15.48 -3.91 34.32
N GLY A 12 -14.80 -4.30 33.23
CA GLY A 12 -15.22 -5.32 32.25
C GLY A 12 -15.97 -4.66 31.08
N LEU A 13 -15.38 -4.46 29.90
CA LEU A 13 -15.37 -5.38 28.73
C LEU A 13 -16.76 -5.93 28.36
N LEU A 14 -17.12 -5.76 27.08
CA LEU A 14 -18.36 -6.17 26.39
C LEU A 14 -19.63 -5.33 26.61
N ALA A 15 -19.80 -4.29 25.78
CA ALA A 15 -21.13 -3.86 25.32
C ALA A 15 -20.97 -3.08 24.01
N GLY A 16 -20.97 -3.80 22.90
CA GLY A 16 -20.92 -3.20 21.56
C GLY A 16 -21.25 -4.19 20.45
N PHE A 17 -21.97 -5.26 20.76
CA PHE A 17 -22.53 -6.21 19.80
C PHE A 17 -23.85 -6.73 20.38
N VAL A 18 -24.80 -7.04 19.50
CA VAL A 18 -26.15 -7.56 19.75
C VAL A 18 -27.24 -6.48 19.93
N SER A 19 -27.70 -5.96 18.79
CA SER A 19 -29.12 -5.73 18.55
C SER A 19 -29.36 -5.56 17.04
N LEU A 20 -29.49 -6.70 16.37
CA LEU A 20 -30.26 -6.88 15.13
C LEU A 20 -30.36 -8.40 14.87
N ALA A 21 -31.00 -9.10 15.82
CA ALA A 21 -31.61 -10.38 15.55
C ALA A 21 -33.03 -10.09 15.05
N VAL A 22 -33.20 -10.03 13.73
CA VAL A 22 -34.52 -10.24 13.12
C VAL A 22 -34.55 -11.71 12.75
N GLU A 23 -35.41 -12.45 13.44
CA GLU A 23 -35.82 -13.79 13.09
C GLU A 23 -36.44 -13.77 11.67
N SER A 24 -35.77 -14.41 10.72
CA SER A 24 -36.45 -14.98 9.56
C SER A 24 -35.82 -16.33 9.28
N ALA A 25 -36.65 -17.38 9.30
CA ALA A 25 -36.28 -18.78 9.15
C ALA A 25 -35.99 -19.15 7.68
N GLU A 26 -35.11 -18.39 7.04
CA GLU A 26 -34.46 -18.73 5.77
C GLU A 26 -32.95 -18.61 6.02
N GLY A 27 -32.19 -19.65 5.68
CA GLY A 27 -30.80 -19.80 6.11
C GLY A 27 -29.89 -18.61 5.77
N PRO A 28 -28.68 -18.53 6.38
CA PRO A 28 -27.71 -17.45 6.19
C PRO A 28 -27.21 -17.24 4.73
N GLN A 29 -27.76 -18.00 3.78
CA GLN A 29 -27.50 -17.92 2.34
C GLN A 29 -28.52 -17.03 1.60
N ALA A 30 -29.76 -16.86 2.11
CA ALA A 30 -30.79 -16.03 1.48
C ALA A 30 -30.67 -14.53 1.82
N ALA A 31 -30.07 -14.20 2.96
CA ALA A 31 -29.82 -12.83 3.40
C ALA A 31 -28.67 -12.13 2.65
N LEU A 32 -27.82 -12.89 1.94
CA LEU A 32 -26.77 -12.36 1.07
C LEU A 32 -27.24 -12.15 -0.39
N ASP A 33 -28.32 -12.82 -0.79
CA ASP A 33 -28.86 -12.76 -2.16
C ASP A 33 -29.99 -11.71 -2.33
N SER A 34 -30.43 -11.02 -1.27
CA SER A 34 -31.66 -10.19 -1.29
C SER A 34 -31.47 -8.68 -1.10
N VAL A 35 -30.24 -8.14 -1.11
CA VAL A 35 -30.02 -6.68 -1.15
C VAL A 35 -28.85 -6.32 -2.06
N LEU A 36 -29.00 -6.60 -3.36
CA LEU A 36 -28.21 -5.91 -4.38
C LEU A 36 -29.13 -4.85 -5.01
N PRO A 37 -28.95 -3.54 -4.73
CA PRO A 37 -29.71 -2.51 -5.42
C PRO A 37 -29.58 -2.68 -6.93
N ALA A 38 -30.66 -2.39 -7.67
CA ALA A 38 -30.77 -2.57 -9.12
C ALA A 38 -29.71 -1.78 -9.95
N ASP A 39 -28.95 -0.90 -9.30
CA ASP A 39 -27.86 -0.11 -9.87
C ASP A 39 -26.45 -0.68 -9.54
N GLN A 40 -26.34 -1.88 -8.97
CA GLN A 40 -25.04 -2.49 -8.75
C GLN A 40 -24.35 -2.85 -10.07
N PRO A 41 -23.03 -2.66 -10.17
CA PRO A 41 -22.29 -3.03 -11.37
C PRO A 41 -22.41 -4.54 -11.62
N ASP A 42 -22.68 -4.92 -12.87
CA ASP A 42 -22.79 -6.31 -13.33
C ASP A 42 -21.51 -7.13 -13.05
N LEU A 43 -20.41 -6.44 -12.73
CA LEU A 43 -19.15 -6.97 -12.22
C LEU A 43 -18.69 -6.19 -10.98
N THR A 44 -18.38 -6.91 -9.91
CA THR A 44 -17.73 -6.36 -8.70
C THR A 44 -16.43 -7.09 -8.42
N TRP A 45 -15.31 -6.39 -8.50
CA TRP A 45 -14.00 -6.94 -8.13
C TRP A 45 -13.98 -7.29 -6.63
N THR A 46 -13.65 -8.52 -6.29
CA THR A 46 -13.55 -9.00 -4.90
C THR A 46 -12.11 -9.04 -4.42
N TYR A 47 -11.15 -9.27 -5.33
CA TYR A 47 -9.73 -9.21 -5.02
C TYR A 47 -8.91 -8.74 -6.23
N VAL A 48 -8.15 -7.66 -6.03
CA VAL A 48 -7.12 -7.17 -6.94
C VAL A 48 -5.89 -6.90 -6.09
N PRO A 49 -4.76 -7.62 -6.27
CA PRO A 49 -3.56 -7.33 -5.51
C PRO A 49 -3.08 -5.90 -5.86
N PRO A 50 -2.56 -5.14 -4.89
CA PRO A 50 -2.09 -3.78 -5.16
C PRO A 50 -0.88 -3.77 -6.09
N ALA A 51 0.03 -4.72 -5.92
CA ALA A 51 1.20 -4.91 -6.78
C ALA A 51 1.51 -6.38 -6.98
N VAL A 52 2.08 -6.70 -8.15
CA VAL A 52 2.52 -8.04 -8.52
C VAL A 52 3.86 -7.98 -9.22
N PHE A 53 4.61 -9.07 -9.19
CA PHE A 53 5.76 -9.21 -10.06
C PHE A 53 5.33 -9.75 -11.43
N LEU A 54 5.91 -9.17 -12.47
CA LEU A 54 5.63 -9.51 -13.86
C LEU A 54 5.87 -10.99 -14.18
N ASN A 55 6.84 -11.62 -13.54
CA ASN A 55 7.21 -13.02 -13.77
C ASN A 55 6.37 -14.02 -12.97
N ASP A 56 5.41 -13.55 -12.18
CA ASP A 56 4.52 -14.40 -11.41
C ASP A 56 3.19 -14.61 -12.16
N ILE A 57 2.53 -15.74 -11.91
CA ILE A 57 1.14 -15.93 -12.31
C ILE A 57 0.28 -15.13 -11.34
N VAL A 58 -0.64 -14.33 -11.88
CA VAL A 58 -1.48 -13.43 -11.07
C VAL A 58 -2.92 -13.88 -11.16
N THR A 59 -3.59 -14.01 -10.03
CA THR A 59 -5.02 -14.27 -9.97
C THR A 59 -5.74 -13.06 -9.40
N LEU A 60 -6.74 -12.57 -10.13
CA LEU A 60 -7.68 -11.56 -9.68
C LEU A 60 -9.06 -12.20 -9.56
N SER A 61 -9.84 -11.79 -8.56
CA SER A 61 -11.16 -12.35 -8.31
C SER A 61 -12.22 -11.27 -8.41
N PHE A 62 -13.38 -11.64 -8.97
CA PHE A 62 -14.55 -10.79 -9.05
C PHE A 62 -15.83 -11.60 -8.98
N ARG A 63 -16.94 -10.94 -8.68
CA ARG A 63 -18.29 -11.49 -8.80
C ARG A 63 -19.00 -10.87 -9.99
N SER A 64 -19.80 -11.66 -10.69
CA SER A 64 -20.62 -11.21 -11.80
C SER A 64 -21.95 -11.95 -11.85
N SER A 65 -23.00 -11.22 -12.25
CA SER A 65 -24.35 -11.74 -12.47
C SER A 65 -24.49 -12.54 -13.78
N GLU A 66 -23.61 -12.30 -14.74
CA GLU A 66 -23.59 -12.98 -16.04
C GLU A 66 -22.28 -13.72 -16.28
N THR A 67 -22.19 -14.46 -17.39
CA THR A 67 -20.96 -15.14 -17.79
C THR A 67 -19.98 -14.13 -18.40
N PRO A 68 -18.83 -13.86 -17.78
CA PRO A 68 -17.84 -12.93 -18.30
C PRO A 68 -17.09 -13.52 -19.50
N SER A 69 -16.55 -12.64 -20.34
CA SER A 69 -15.62 -13.00 -21.42
C SER A 69 -14.44 -12.03 -21.45
N LEU A 70 -13.29 -12.47 -21.98
CA LEU A 70 -12.12 -11.60 -22.13
C LEU A 70 -12.14 -10.92 -23.50
N VAL A 71 -11.97 -9.60 -23.51
CA VAL A 71 -12.00 -8.79 -24.75
C VAL A 71 -10.61 -8.28 -25.10
N HIS A 72 -9.95 -7.65 -24.13
CA HIS A 72 -8.59 -7.13 -24.29
C HIS A 72 -7.72 -7.73 -23.19
N TYR A 73 -6.80 -8.63 -23.54
CA TYR A 73 -6.08 -9.38 -22.53
C TYR A 73 -4.74 -9.93 -23.06
N PRO A 74 -3.77 -10.15 -22.15
CA PRO A 74 -2.53 -10.83 -22.47
C PRO A 74 -2.78 -12.26 -22.98
N ARG A 75 -2.00 -12.68 -23.98
CA ARG A 75 -2.08 -14.07 -24.48
C ARG A 75 -1.81 -15.05 -23.34
N GLY A 76 -2.69 -16.02 -23.17
CA GLY A 76 -2.61 -17.03 -22.11
C GLY A 76 -3.41 -16.70 -20.86
N SER A 77 -3.99 -15.48 -20.76
CA SER A 77 -4.96 -15.20 -19.71
C SER A 77 -6.23 -16.02 -19.90
N ARG A 78 -6.85 -16.39 -18.79
CA ARG A 78 -8.07 -17.21 -18.78
C ARG A 78 -9.00 -16.81 -17.65
N LEU A 79 -10.29 -16.99 -17.88
CA LEU A 79 -11.32 -16.93 -16.86
C LEU A 79 -11.59 -18.33 -16.33
N GLN A 80 -11.74 -18.45 -15.02
CA GLN A 80 -12.10 -19.68 -14.33
C GLN A 80 -13.30 -19.38 -13.43
N SER A 81 -14.34 -20.22 -13.48
CA SER A 81 -15.42 -20.14 -12.50
C SER A 81 -14.87 -20.52 -11.12
N GLY A 82 -15.20 -19.71 -10.11
CA GLY A 82 -14.91 -20.02 -8.71
C GLY A 82 -15.92 -21.00 -8.11
N ASP A 83 -15.69 -21.37 -6.85
CA ASP A 83 -16.53 -22.34 -6.13
C ASP A 83 -17.90 -21.75 -5.74
N ASP A 84 -17.97 -20.42 -5.57
CA ASP A 84 -19.18 -19.69 -5.25
C ASP A 84 -19.98 -19.29 -6.50
N ARG A 85 -21.30 -19.22 -6.37
CA ARG A 85 -22.19 -18.71 -7.42
C ARG A 85 -21.77 -17.31 -7.86
N GLY A 86 -21.54 -17.15 -9.15
CA GLY A 86 -21.16 -15.88 -9.76
C GLY A 86 -19.73 -15.43 -9.44
N ALA A 87 -18.91 -16.23 -8.75
CA ALA A 87 -17.51 -15.94 -8.54
C ALA A 87 -16.66 -16.36 -9.76
N TRP A 88 -15.73 -15.50 -10.13
CA TRP A 88 -14.84 -15.70 -11.27
C TRP A 88 -13.42 -15.28 -10.92
N ASN A 89 -12.46 -16.03 -11.44
CA ASN A 89 -11.04 -15.75 -11.33
C ASN A 89 -10.48 -15.42 -12.72
N LEU A 90 -9.87 -14.25 -12.85
CA LEU A 90 -9.02 -13.89 -13.98
C LEU A 90 -7.59 -14.29 -13.64
N VAL A 91 -7.04 -15.25 -14.37
CA VAL A 91 -5.65 -15.69 -14.24
C VAL A 91 -4.83 -15.06 -15.36
N LEU A 92 -3.85 -14.24 -15.00
CA LEU A 92 -2.86 -13.66 -15.91
C LEU A 92 -1.57 -14.50 -15.88
N PRO A 93 -0.99 -14.84 -17.04
CA PRO A 93 0.22 -15.64 -17.12
C PRO A 93 1.46 -14.82 -16.72
N ALA A 94 2.57 -15.48 -16.43
CA ALA A 94 3.86 -14.78 -16.28
C ALA A 94 4.26 -14.03 -17.57
N ALA A 95 4.95 -12.89 -17.41
CA ALA A 95 5.40 -11.99 -18.47
C ALA A 95 4.30 -11.31 -19.31
N TRP A 96 3.09 -11.19 -18.76
CA TRP A 96 1.91 -10.72 -19.47
C TRP A 96 1.94 -9.26 -19.95
N THR A 97 2.76 -8.38 -19.37
CA THR A 97 2.78 -6.95 -19.73
C THR A 97 3.58 -6.60 -20.99
N GLN A 98 4.16 -7.57 -21.71
CA GLN A 98 4.87 -7.28 -22.96
C GLN A 98 3.98 -6.73 -24.10
N GLY A 99 2.65 -6.66 -23.91
CA GLY A 99 1.74 -6.11 -24.92
C GLY A 99 0.41 -5.55 -24.44
N ALA A 100 0.11 -5.54 -23.13
CA ALA A 100 -1.16 -5.02 -22.62
C ALA A 100 -0.96 -4.23 -21.32
N GLN A 101 -1.18 -2.91 -21.38
CA GLN A 101 -1.24 -2.00 -20.22
C GLN A 101 -2.65 -1.93 -19.61
N SER A 102 -3.62 -2.61 -20.21
CA SER A 102 -4.98 -2.68 -19.71
C SER A 102 -5.56 -4.05 -20.05
N ILE A 103 -6.52 -4.49 -19.25
CA ILE A 103 -7.23 -5.75 -19.43
C ILE A 103 -8.73 -5.43 -19.36
N ALA A 104 -9.51 -5.93 -20.32
CA ALA A 104 -10.95 -5.75 -20.37
C ALA A 104 -11.68 -7.08 -20.20
N VAL A 105 -12.55 -7.14 -19.19
CA VAL A 105 -13.52 -8.21 -18.96
C VAL A 105 -14.88 -7.69 -19.39
N ARG A 106 -15.55 -8.40 -20.30
CA ARG A 106 -16.91 -8.08 -20.72
C ARG A 106 -17.92 -8.88 -19.93
N VAL A 107 -18.95 -8.20 -19.43
CA VAL A 107 -20.14 -8.79 -18.80
C VAL A 107 -21.36 -8.17 -19.48
N GLY A 108 -22.23 -9.01 -20.02
CA GLY A 108 -23.32 -8.58 -20.89
C GLY A 108 -22.80 -7.70 -22.04
N ASN A 109 -23.26 -6.45 -22.08
CA ASN A 109 -22.89 -5.46 -23.10
C ASN A 109 -21.87 -4.41 -22.61
N ARG A 110 -21.26 -4.60 -21.43
CA ARG A 110 -20.33 -3.64 -20.81
C ARG A 110 -18.93 -4.21 -20.68
N ASP A 111 -17.93 -3.36 -20.90
CA ASP A 111 -16.52 -3.67 -20.71
C ASP A 111 -16.03 -3.05 -19.41
N TYR A 112 -15.46 -3.89 -18.54
CA TYR A 112 -14.84 -3.51 -17.27
C TYR A 112 -13.34 -3.58 -17.41
N TRP A 113 -12.67 -2.47 -17.13
CA TRP A 113 -11.24 -2.34 -17.34
C TRP A 113 -10.45 -2.57 -16.05
N LEU A 114 -9.24 -3.08 -16.21
CA LEU A 114 -8.20 -3.18 -15.20
C LEU A 114 -6.93 -2.61 -15.80
N HIS A 115 -6.32 -1.64 -15.16
CA HIS A 115 -5.12 -0.98 -15.67
C HIS A 115 -3.86 -1.56 -15.05
N ALA A 116 -2.90 -1.94 -15.89
CA ALA A 116 -1.59 -2.40 -15.49
C ALA A 116 -0.62 -1.23 -15.47
N GLN A 117 -0.20 -0.82 -14.27
CA GLN A 117 0.66 0.35 -14.10
C GLN A 117 2.12 -0.08 -13.98
N LEU A 118 2.89 0.18 -15.03
CA LEU A 118 4.35 0.00 -15.04
C LEU A 118 5.06 1.24 -14.45
N PRO A 119 6.25 1.07 -13.86
CA PRO A 119 7.10 2.19 -13.48
C PRO A 119 7.43 3.08 -14.69
N GLY A 120 7.33 4.39 -14.51
CA GLY A 120 7.63 5.40 -15.52
C GLY A 120 6.58 5.58 -16.61
N SER A 121 5.45 4.85 -16.55
CA SER A 121 4.42 5.04 -17.58
C SER A 121 3.78 6.42 -17.45
N GLN A 122 3.60 7.06 -18.61
CA GLN A 122 2.90 8.35 -18.73
C GLN A 122 1.39 8.20 -18.56
N ASP A 123 0.89 6.97 -18.59
CA ASP A 123 -0.52 6.65 -18.48
C ASP A 123 -1.06 7.06 -17.10
N GLY A 124 -1.90 8.11 -17.13
CA GLY A 124 -2.84 8.66 -16.13
C GLY A 124 -2.57 8.51 -14.64
N ASP A 125 -2.88 9.56 -13.88
CA ASP A 125 -2.90 9.49 -12.41
C ASP A 125 -3.84 8.39 -11.91
N PHE A 126 -3.40 7.74 -10.83
CA PHE A 126 -4.21 6.82 -10.06
C PHE A 126 -4.37 7.37 -8.65
N ALA A 127 -5.49 7.08 -8.03
CA ALA A 127 -5.80 7.44 -6.65
C ALA A 127 -5.99 6.18 -5.81
N TYR A 128 -5.93 6.33 -4.49
CA TYR A 128 -6.27 5.27 -3.54
C TYR A 128 -7.67 5.52 -3.00
N ASP A 129 -8.54 4.51 -3.12
CA ASP A 129 -9.87 4.50 -2.51
C ASP A 129 -9.81 3.75 -1.18
N ALA A 130 -10.09 4.46 -0.10
CA ALA A 130 -10.10 3.90 1.25
C ALA A 130 -11.29 2.97 1.50
N ALA A 131 -12.40 3.11 0.78
CA ALA A 131 -13.59 2.27 0.96
C ALA A 131 -13.37 0.88 0.34
N SER A 132 -12.78 0.83 -0.86
CA SER A 132 -12.45 -0.44 -1.53
C SER A 132 -11.03 -0.95 -1.22
N HIS A 133 -10.21 -0.16 -0.53
CA HIS A 133 -8.80 -0.43 -0.22
C HIS A 133 -7.95 -0.70 -1.47
N ARG A 134 -8.21 0.01 -2.57
CA ARG A 134 -7.59 -0.25 -3.89
C ARG A 134 -7.11 1.01 -4.57
N LEU A 135 -6.16 0.80 -5.48
CA LEU A 135 -5.79 1.83 -6.44
C LEU A 135 -6.79 1.83 -7.59
N HIS A 136 -7.20 3.02 -8.03
CA HIS A 136 -8.13 3.18 -9.13
C HIS A 136 -7.73 4.33 -10.05
N ARG A 137 -8.15 4.24 -11.31
CA ARG A 137 -8.02 5.27 -12.34
C ARG A 137 -9.36 5.39 -13.04
N ASN A 138 -9.98 6.57 -12.99
CA ASN A 138 -11.30 6.81 -13.58
C ASN A 138 -12.39 5.82 -13.13
N GLY A 139 -12.26 5.26 -11.92
CA GLY A 139 -13.18 4.25 -11.37
C GLY A 139 -12.78 2.80 -11.63
N ASP A 140 -11.85 2.55 -12.56
CA ASP A 140 -11.34 1.22 -12.85
C ASP A 140 -10.16 0.84 -11.93
N PRO A 141 -10.04 -0.43 -11.49
CA PRO A 141 -8.92 -0.87 -10.66
C PRO A 141 -7.56 -0.72 -11.37
N VAL A 142 -6.54 -0.45 -10.56
CA VAL A 142 -5.15 -0.35 -10.99
C VAL A 142 -4.32 -1.42 -10.27
N LEU A 143 -3.55 -2.17 -11.07
CA LEU A 143 -2.60 -3.18 -10.63
C LEU A 143 -1.18 -2.67 -10.90
N LEU A 144 -0.38 -2.46 -9.86
CA LEU A 144 1.02 -2.09 -10.04
C LEU A 144 1.83 -3.31 -10.49
N VAL A 145 2.67 -3.15 -11.50
CA VAL A 145 3.47 -4.26 -12.03
C VAL A 145 4.95 -3.99 -11.82
N ALA A 146 5.55 -4.71 -10.88
CA ALA A 146 6.97 -4.70 -10.60
C ALA A 146 7.72 -5.76 -11.41
N GLN A 147 9.04 -5.59 -11.56
CA GLN A 147 9.91 -6.62 -12.14
C GLN A 147 10.87 -7.12 -11.06
N ARG A 148 10.91 -8.45 -10.83
CA ARG A 148 11.95 -9.06 -9.99
C ARG A 148 13.31 -8.89 -10.66
N ARG A 149 14.35 -8.78 -9.84
CA ARG A 149 15.73 -8.74 -10.33
C ARG A 149 16.23 -10.18 -10.47
N ASP A 150 16.34 -10.68 -11.70
CA ASP A 150 17.14 -11.89 -11.98
C ASP A 150 17.74 -11.88 -13.39
N LEU A 151 19.05 -12.05 -13.70
CA LEU A 151 20.38 -11.66 -13.22
C LEU A 151 21.29 -11.84 -14.48
N ARG A 152 22.44 -11.16 -14.64
CA ARG A 152 23.42 -11.25 -15.78
C ARG A 152 23.18 -10.42 -17.06
N ALA A 153 21.95 -10.19 -17.53
CA ALA A 153 21.74 -9.73 -18.91
C ALA A 153 21.55 -8.22 -19.14
N ASP A 154 21.35 -7.39 -18.10
CA ASP A 154 21.00 -5.99 -18.36
C ASP A 154 22.22 -5.09 -18.63
N ARG A 155 22.70 -5.13 -19.88
CA ARG A 155 23.79 -4.27 -20.40
C ARG A 155 23.47 -2.78 -20.26
N ARG A 156 22.19 -2.36 -20.25
CA ARG A 156 21.80 -0.94 -20.16
C ARG A 156 22.08 -0.38 -18.76
N TYR A 157 21.92 -1.20 -17.72
CA TYR A 157 22.23 -0.81 -16.34
C TYR A 157 23.71 -0.94 -15.96
N ARG A 158 24.54 -1.59 -16.78
CA ARG A 158 26.01 -1.57 -16.60
C ARG A 158 26.57 -0.17 -16.86
N MET A 159 25.98 0.59 -17.77
CA MET A 159 26.32 2.01 -18.00
C MET A 159 25.81 2.90 -16.85
N LEU A 160 24.66 2.59 -16.26
CA LEU A 160 24.14 3.30 -15.08
C LEU A 160 24.94 3.00 -13.79
N ARG A 161 25.61 1.85 -13.69
CA ARG A 161 26.56 1.55 -12.59
C ARG A 161 27.90 2.29 -12.68
N GLN A 162 28.22 2.88 -13.83
CA GLN A 162 29.42 3.71 -13.97
C GLN A 162 29.26 5.09 -13.29
N TRP A 163 28.04 5.43 -12.88
CA TRP A 163 27.76 6.62 -12.09
C TRP A 163 28.05 6.34 -10.61
N ARG A 164 29.34 6.37 -10.26
CA ARG A 164 29.88 6.36 -8.89
C ARG A 164 29.85 7.79 -8.29
N PRO A 165 30.04 7.93 -6.96
CA PRO A 165 29.36 8.95 -6.17
C PRO A 165 30.06 10.30 -6.16
N ALA A 166 29.25 11.35 -6.13
CA ALA A 166 29.08 12.32 -5.05
C ALA A 166 28.74 13.67 -5.68
N SER A 167 27.64 14.28 -5.23
CA SER A 167 27.74 15.69 -4.91
C SER A 167 27.07 15.90 -3.56
N PRO A 168 27.73 16.63 -2.64
CA PRO A 168 27.14 17.05 -1.39
C PRO A 168 26.04 18.09 -1.71
N GLN A 169 25.02 18.18 -0.85
CA GLN A 169 24.03 19.29 -0.78
C GLN A 169 22.73 19.19 -1.59
N GLN A 170 22.20 18.00 -1.92
CA GLN A 170 20.77 17.93 -2.20
C GLN A 170 20.03 17.37 -0.99
N ILE A 171 19.25 18.25 -0.40
CA ILE A 171 18.33 18.00 0.70
C ILE A 171 17.27 17.02 0.20
N PRO A 172 17.18 15.75 0.69
CA PRO A 172 16.14 14.86 0.21
C PRO A 172 14.76 15.41 0.50
N ARG A 173 13.86 15.44 -0.49
CA ARG A 173 12.47 15.82 -0.18
C ARG A 173 11.84 14.71 0.65
N LEU A 174 11.20 15.14 1.73
CA LEU A 174 10.60 14.28 2.72
C LEU A 174 9.12 14.08 2.41
N HIS A 175 8.71 12.83 2.25
CA HIS A 175 7.29 12.48 2.12
C HIS A 175 6.83 11.72 3.35
N TRP A 176 5.92 12.36 4.09
CA TRP A 176 5.27 11.75 5.24
C TRP A 176 4.09 10.89 4.80
N PRO A 177 3.96 9.65 5.30
CA PRO A 177 2.72 8.90 5.20
C PRO A 177 1.62 9.64 5.97
N ALA A 178 0.39 9.65 5.43
CA ALA A 178 -0.77 10.18 6.14
C ALA A 178 -1.20 9.23 7.28
N ALA A 179 -2.01 9.71 8.24
CA ALA A 179 -2.68 8.80 9.17
C ALA A 179 -3.69 7.96 8.41
N ALA A 180 -3.67 6.67 8.72
CA ALA A 180 -4.53 5.67 8.14
C ALA A 180 -5.54 5.17 9.18
N ALA A 181 -6.79 4.96 8.74
CA ALA A 181 -7.81 4.26 9.50
C ALA A 181 -7.56 2.73 9.46
N TRP A 182 -8.28 1.96 10.27
CA TRP A 182 -8.10 0.50 10.34
C TRP A 182 -8.25 -0.16 8.97
N GLY A 183 -7.40 -1.13 8.66
CA GLY A 183 -7.39 -1.85 7.39
C GLY A 183 -6.93 -1.04 6.18
N THR A 184 -6.67 0.27 6.31
CA THR A 184 -6.14 1.09 5.21
C THR A 184 -4.61 1.08 5.23
N SER A 185 -3.98 1.01 4.06
CA SER A 185 -2.52 1.03 3.93
C SER A 185 -1.99 2.47 3.78
N PRO A 186 -1.25 3.01 4.78
CA PRO A 186 -0.49 4.26 4.63
C PRO A 186 0.40 4.31 3.37
N LEU A 187 1.02 3.20 2.99
CA LEU A 187 1.90 3.05 1.83
C LEU A 187 1.10 3.29 0.55
N LEU A 188 -0.03 2.60 0.36
CA LEU A 188 -0.86 2.77 -0.83
C LEU A 188 -1.48 4.17 -0.89
N GLN A 189 -1.87 4.74 0.24
CA GLN A 189 -2.34 6.14 0.33
C GLN A 189 -1.27 7.15 -0.08
N ALA A 190 0.01 6.87 0.20
CA ALA A 190 1.12 7.76 -0.12
C ALA A 190 1.56 7.66 -1.60
N LEU A 191 1.23 6.58 -2.32
CA LEU A 191 1.71 6.36 -3.70
C LEU A 191 1.29 7.46 -4.71
N PRO A 192 0.04 7.96 -4.73
CA PRO A 192 -0.33 9.04 -5.64
C PRO A 192 0.50 10.31 -5.42
N ARG A 193 0.66 10.72 -4.15
CA ARG A 193 1.49 11.88 -3.77
C ARG A 193 2.97 11.65 -4.08
N TRP A 194 3.47 10.44 -3.88
CA TRP A 194 4.82 10.08 -4.28
C TRP A 194 5.03 10.28 -5.77
N ARG A 195 4.11 9.78 -6.60
CA ARG A 195 4.18 9.92 -8.07
C ARG A 195 4.13 11.39 -8.50
N GLU A 196 3.26 12.19 -7.88
CA GLU A 196 3.20 13.64 -8.10
C GLU A 196 4.53 14.31 -7.77
N ALA A 197 5.14 13.97 -6.63
CA ALA A 197 6.43 14.50 -6.23
C ALA A 197 7.60 14.09 -7.14
N MET A 198 7.47 12.99 -7.90
CA MET A 198 8.43 12.62 -8.94
C MET A 198 8.15 13.31 -10.30
N ARG A 199 7.07 14.09 -10.44
CA ARG A 199 6.83 14.93 -11.63
C ARG A 199 7.47 16.30 -11.54
N GLU A 200 7.74 16.77 -10.32
CA GLU A 200 8.38 18.05 -10.08
C GLU A 200 9.84 18.03 -10.57
N ASP A 201 10.24 19.07 -11.33
CA ASP A 201 11.55 19.15 -11.95
C ASP A 201 12.71 19.07 -10.93
N SER A 202 13.70 18.24 -11.30
CA SER A 202 15.06 18.00 -10.76
C SER A 202 15.29 16.56 -10.28
N ALA A 203 16.31 15.93 -10.85
CA ALA A 203 16.93 14.71 -10.33
C ALA A 203 17.38 14.97 -8.88
N ALA A 204 16.60 14.46 -7.93
CA ALA A 204 16.75 14.73 -6.51
C ALA A 204 16.75 13.43 -5.71
N ASP A 205 17.47 13.45 -4.60
CA ASP A 205 17.35 12.44 -3.57
C ASP A 205 15.94 12.54 -2.94
N ARG A 206 15.32 11.38 -2.68
CA ARG A 206 13.95 11.29 -2.16
C ARG A 206 13.91 10.29 -1.03
N LEU A 207 13.46 10.71 0.15
CA LEU A 207 13.32 9.82 1.30
C LEU A 207 11.86 9.37 1.41
N PHE A 208 11.63 8.06 1.29
CA PHE A 208 10.32 7.46 1.49
C PHE A 208 10.27 6.80 2.87
N ILE A 209 9.31 7.23 3.69
CA ILE A 209 9.11 6.69 5.04
C ILE A 209 8.07 5.58 4.97
N ILE A 210 8.47 4.37 5.35
CA ILE A 210 7.53 3.27 5.53
C ILE A 210 6.93 3.38 6.93
N ASP A 211 5.61 3.53 6.99
CA ASP A 211 4.88 3.56 8.26
C ASP A 211 4.90 2.17 8.89
N TYR A 212 5.08 2.09 10.21
CA TYR A 212 5.03 0.79 10.88
C TYR A 212 3.65 0.15 10.68
N ARG A 213 2.56 0.92 10.71
CA ARG A 213 1.18 0.43 10.59
C ARG A 213 0.88 -0.36 9.33
N GLU A 214 1.78 -0.38 8.34
CA GLU A 214 1.70 -1.37 7.25
C GLU A 214 1.55 -2.79 7.76
N TRP A 215 2.13 -3.16 8.91
CA TRP A 215 2.00 -4.51 9.45
C TRP A 215 0.55 -4.88 9.77
N LEU A 216 -0.29 -3.89 10.12
CA LEU A 216 -1.70 -4.07 10.49
C LEU A 216 -2.60 -4.36 9.28
N VAL A 217 -2.12 -4.11 8.06
CA VAL A 217 -2.87 -4.34 6.82
C VAL A 217 -2.94 -5.83 6.47
N GLY A 218 -2.05 -6.65 7.04
CA GLY A 218 -1.99 -8.09 6.74
C GLY A 218 -1.43 -8.37 5.35
N TRP A 219 -0.38 -7.65 4.96
CA TRP A 219 0.29 -7.84 3.68
C TRP A 219 0.69 -9.29 3.43
N ASP A 220 0.43 -9.76 2.21
CA ASP A 220 1.23 -10.82 1.63
C ASP A 220 2.67 -10.29 1.40
N PRO A 221 3.72 -10.99 1.88
CA PRO A 221 5.10 -10.52 1.73
C PRO A 221 5.52 -10.28 0.28
N ALA A 222 5.01 -11.07 -0.67
CA ALA A 222 5.35 -10.88 -2.09
C ALA A 222 4.65 -9.64 -2.67
N ALA A 223 3.40 -9.37 -2.30
CA ALA A 223 2.70 -8.14 -2.67
C ALA A 223 3.37 -6.89 -2.09
N LEU A 224 3.83 -6.93 -0.84
CA LEU A 224 4.60 -5.84 -0.24
C LEU A 224 5.93 -5.64 -0.98
N ALA A 225 6.67 -6.73 -1.23
CA ALA A 225 7.94 -6.68 -1.96
C ALA A 225 7.75 -6.11 -3.38
N ALA A 226 6.69 -6.50 -4.09
CA ALA A 226 6.35 -5.97 -5.40
C ALA A 226 6.00 -4.48 -5.32
N THR A 227 5.25 -4.05 -4.31
CA THR A 227 4.88 -2.64 -4.11
C THR A 227 6.12 -1.78 -3.87
N LEU A 228 7.01 -2.20 -2.96
CA LEU A 228 8.27 -1.48 -2.69
C LEU A 228 9.20 -1.48 -3.91
N THR A 229 9.26 -2.59 -4.65
CA THR A 229 10.03 -2.68 -5.90
C THR A 229 9.50 -1.71 -6.95
N TRP A 230 8.18 -1.64 -7.11
CA TRP A 230 7.53 -0.71 -8.01
C TRP A 230 7.84 0.75 -7.63
N LEU A 231 7.73 1.10 -6.35
CA LEU A 231 8.00 2.45 -5.84
C LEU A 231 9.43 2.91 -6.15
N VAL A 232 10.41 2.04 -5.89
CA VAL A 232 11.82 2.32 -6.17
C VAL A 232 12.06 2.46 -7.68
N ALA A 233 11.44 1.59 -8.49
CA ALA A 233 11.55 1.63 -9.94
C ALA A 233 10.90 2.89 -10.52
N GLU A 234 9.75 3.34 -9.99
CA GLU A 234 9.06 4.56 -10.41
C GLU A 234 9.97 5.78 -10.23
N ALA A 235 10.55 5.94 -9.04
CA ALA A 235 11.46 7.04 -8.76
C ALA A 235 12.68 7.01 -9.71
N ARG A 236 13.28 5.84 -9.91
CA ARG A 236 14.44 5.68 -10.79
C ARG A 236 14.13 5.90 -12.27
N SER A 237 12.92 5.59 -12.72
CA SER A 237 12.50 5.82 -14.11
C SER A 237 12.46 7.31 -14.48
N ARG A 238 12.48 8.18 -13.46
CA ARG A 238 12.44 9.65 -13.54
C ARG A 238 13.74 10.27 -13.00
N ASP A 239 14.83 9.52 -12.99
CA ASP A 239 16.16 9.94 -12.53
C ASP A 239 16.25 10.40 -11.06
N HIS A 240 15.27 10.06 -10.22
CA HIS A 240 15.35 10.25 -8.77
C HIS A 240 16.14 9.12 -8.09
N ARG A 241 16.68 9.44 -6.91
CA ARG A 241 17.44 8.52 -6.08
C ARG A 241 16.65 8.25 -4.79
N PRO A 242 15.81 7.20 -4.78
CA PRO A 242 15.01 6.89 -3.61
C PRO A 242 15.90 6.30 -2.51
N TRP A 243 15.68 6.74 -1.28
CA TRP A 243 16.13 6.13 -0.03
C TRP A 243 14.90 5.66 0.74
N LEU A 244 15.05 4.55 1.46
CA LEU A 244 13.99 4.02 2.32
C LEU A 244 14.34 4.31 3.78
N LEU A 245 13.35 4.73 4.54
CA LEU A 245 13.44 4.83 5.98
C LEU A 245 12.68 3.68 6.62
N SER A 246 13.37 2.92 7.45
CA SER A 246 12.79 1.81 8.20
C SER A 246 11.63 2.29 9.08
N PRO A 247 10.58 1.49 9.24
CA PRO A 247 9.48 1.82 10.14
C PRO A 247 10.00 2.01 11.56
N LEU A 248 9.52 3.06 12.22
CA LEU A 248 9.74 3.28 13.64
C LEU A 248 8.74 2.44 14.43
N ALA A 249 9.20 1.71 15.43
CA ALA A 249 8.33 0.99 16.35
C ALA A 249 8.81 1.17 17.79
N ASP A 250 7.89 1.07 18.73
CA ASP A 250 8.25 0.93 20.14
C ASP A 250 8.99 -0.40 20.38
N GLN A 251 9.69 -0.49 21.50
CA GLN A 251 10.45 -1.70 21.85
C GLN A 251 9.57 -2.97 21.94
N GLN A 252 8.29 -2.83 22.28
CA GLN A 252 7.38 -3.97 22.49
C GLN A 252 6.90 -4.58 21.17
N ARG A 253 6.96 -3.81 20.07
CA ARG A 253 6.47 -4.19 18.74
C ARG A 253 7.57 -4.45 17.73
N ALA A 254 8.84 -4.48 18.16
CA ALA A 254 9.97 -4.73 17.27
C ALA A 254 9.82 -6.07 16.52
N ASP A 255 9.37 -7.12 17.22
CA ASP A 255 9.16 -8.45 16.62
C ASP A 255 8.00 -8.47 15.62
N GLU A 256 6.94 -7.69 15.88
CA GLU A 256 5.81 -7.54 14.95
C GLU A 256 6.26 -6.93 13.61
N MET A 257 7.35 -6.16 13.61
CA MET A 257 7.87 -5.47 12.42
C MET A 257 8.85 -6.33 11.62
N ALA A 258 9.20 -7.53 12.11
CA ALA A 258 10.25 -8.35 11.52
C ALA A 258 10.00 -8.61 10.02
N MET A 259 8.76 -8.95 9.66
CA MET A 259 8.39 -9.17 8.25
C MET A 259 8.58 -7.91 7.38
N LEU A 260 8.12 -6.75 7.85
CA LEU A 260 8.29 -5.48 7.10
C LEU A 260 9.77 -5.16 6.91
N GLN A 261 10.57 -5.31 7.98
CA GLN A 261 12.00 -5.04 7.96
C GLN A 261 12.76 -6.01 7.06
N GLU A 262 12.40 -7.29 7.08
CA GLU A 262 12.98 -8.32 6.22
C GLU A 262 12.69 -8.05 4.75
N VAL A 263 11.41 -7.83 4.40
CA VAL A 263 10.99 -7.54 3.02
C VAL A 263 11.66 -6.27 2.50
N MET A 264 11.65 -5.19 3.30
CA MET A 264 12.30 -3.94 2.93
C MET A 264 13.82 -4.12 2.74
N SER A 265 14.48 -4.87 3.63
CA SER A 265 15.92 -5.13 3.53
C SER A 265 16.25 -5.94 2.28
N ALA A 266 15.44 -6.96 1.97
CA ALA A 266 15.59 -7.77 0.76
C ALA A 266 15.43 -6.91 -0.50
N VAL A 267 14.36 -6.11 -0.60
CA VAL A 267 14.14 -5.21 -1.75
C VAL A 267 15.25 -4.17 -1.87
N ALA A 268 15.73 -3.61 -0.76
CA ALA A 268 16.80 -2.64 -0.77
C ALA A 268 18.14 -3.23 -1.23
N GLN A 269 18.47 -4.44 -0.76
CA GLN A 269 19.64 -5.18 -1.21
C GLN A 269 19.52 -5.51 -2.70
N ASP A 270 18.36 -6.03 -3.11
CA ASP A 270 18.07 -6.40 -4.48
C ASP A 270 18.18 -5.21 -5.40
N LEU A 271 17.72 -4.03 -5.01
CA LEU A 271 17.72 -2.85 -5.88
C LEU A 271 18.96 -1.97 -5.68
N GLY A 272 19.78 -2.21 -4.65
CA GLY A 272 20.89 -1.33 -4.27
C GLY A 272 20.41 0.05 -3.81
N VAL A 273 19.37 0.07 -2.98
CA VAL A 273 18.82 1.28 -2.35
C VAL A 273 19.33 1.36 -0.91
N ARG A 274 19.55 2.57 -0.41
CA ARG A 274 19.92 2.78 1.00
C ARG A 274 18.69 2.64 1.89
N VAL A 275 18.83 1.86 2.96
CA VAL A 275 17.88 1.82 4.06
C VAL A 275 18.51 2.53 5.24
N TYR A 276 17.79 3.48 5.82
CA TYR A 276 18.16 4.14 7.05
C TYR A 276 17.28 3.62 8.18
N THR A 277 17.90 3.15 9.25
CA THR A 277 17.19 2.72 10.45
C THR A 277 17.47 3.71 11.57
N PRO A 278 16.48 4.56 11.93
CA PRO A 278 16.60 5.46 13.06
C PRO A 278 16.84 4.66 14.34
N LYS A 279 17.78 5.11 15.19
CA LYS A 279 18.09 4.48 16.47
C LYS A 279 17.62 5.37 17.62
N GLY A 280 17.17 4.76 18.71
CA GLY A 280 16.77 5.47 19.94
C GLY A 280 15.35 6.04 19.92
N PHE A 281 14.55 5.70 18.91
CA PHE A 281 13.12 6.02 18.81
C PHE A 281 12.21 4.92 19.35
N ASP A 282 12.78 3.84 19.88
CA ASP A 282 12.11 2.72 20.55
C ASP A 282 11.68 3.04 21.99
N ARG A 283 12.07 4.22 22.51
CA ARG A 283 11.82 4.68 23.89
C ARG A 283 10.33 4.87 24.14
N PRO A 284 9.73 4.23 25.16
CA PRO A 284 8.31 4.37 25.46
C PRO A 284 7.83 5.82 25.65
N ALA A 285 8.69 6.70 26.16
CA ALA A 285 8.38 8.12 26.37
C ALA A 285 8.10 8.92 25.08
N PHE A 286 8.46 8.39 23.90
CA PHE A 286 8.17 9.01 22.62
C PHE A 286 6.87 8.51 21.99
N TRP A 287 6.19 7.56 22.61
CA TRP A 287 5.00 6.93 22.04
C TRP A 287 3.77 7.26 22.86
N GLU A 288 2.68 7.58 22.17
CA GLU A 288 1.37 7.81 22.77
C GLU A 288 0.28 7.12 21.96
N VAL A 289 -0.84 6.80 22.60
CA VAL A 289 -2.06 6.34 21.89
C VAL A 289 -2.98 7.53 21.76
N SER A 290 -3.00 8.17 20.59
CA SER A 290 -3.90 9.29 20.30
C SER A 290 -5.32 8.78 20.03
N ALA A 291 -6.33 9.55 20.45
CA ALA A 291 -7.73 9.20 20.17
C ALA A 291 -7.99 9.13 18.66
N GLY A 292 -8.62 8.05 18.20
CA GLY A 292 -8.93 7.84 16.78
C GLY A 292 -7.76 7.37 15.91
N VAL A 293 -6.55 7.21 16.47
CA VAL A 293 -5.38 6.65 15.78
C VAL A 293 -5.15 5.22 16.27
N ILE A 294 -4.83 4.33 15.35
CA ILE A 294 -4.64 2.91 15.66
C ILE A 294 -3.18 2.62 15.94
N GLY A 295 -2.95 2.09 17.14
CA GLY A 295 -1.62 1.81 17.65
C GLY A 295 -0.93 3.07 18.19
N PRO A 296 0.26 2.88 18.80
CA PRO A 296 1.04 3.96 19.37
C PRO A 296 1.68 4.79 18.26
N TRP A 297 1.57 6.10 18.34
CA TRP A 297 2.21 7.04 17.43
C TRP A 297 3.27 7.86 18.17
N LEU A 298 4.19 8.47 17.44
CA LEU A 298 5.15 9.41 18.04
C LEU A 298 4.40 10.59 18.65
N ASN A 299 4.56 10.85 19.94
CA ASN A 299 4.01 12.04 20.59
C ASN A 299 4.73 13.31 20.12
N ALA A 300 4.32 14.49 20.64
CA ALA A 300 4.91 15.76 20.23
C ALA A 300 6.44 15.78 20.36
N ASP A 301 6.97 15.30 21.48
CA ASP A 301 8.41 15.22 21.74
C ASP A 301 9.11 14.25 20.78
N GLY A 302 8.52 13.05 20.58
CA GLY A 302 9.02 12.04 19.65
C GLY A 302 9.06 12.55 18.20
N ARG A 303 8.03 13.27 17.76
CA ARG A 303 7.98 13.91 16.43
C ARG A 303 9.04 14.99 16.30
N GLN A 304 9.24 15.82 17.33
CA GLN A 304 10.25 16.86 17.32
C GLN A 304 11.67 16.27 17.28
N ASP A 305 11.95 15.24 18.08
CA ASP A 305 13.24 14.52 18.05
C ASP A 305 13.47 13.87 16.70
N PHE A 306 12.44 13.28 16.11
CA PHE A 306 12.55 12.63 14.82
C PHE A 306 12.78 13.63 13.68
N ALA A 307 12.08 14.77 13.70
CA ALA A 307 12.35 15.89 12.79
C ALA A 307 13.79 16.40 12.93
N ARG A 308 14.30 16.57 14.16
CA ARG A 308 15.69 16.97 14.41
C ARG A 308 16.68 15.93 13.88
N TRP A 309 16.41 14.65 14.08
CA TRP A 309 17.24 13.56 13.57
C TRP A 309 17.26 13.54 12.04
N LEU A 310 16.10 13.72 11.39
CA LEU A 310 15.98 13.83 9.94
C LEU A 310 16.77 15.03 9.41
N SER A 311 16.59 16.20 10.00
CA SER A 311 17.34 17.42 9.66
C SER A 311 18.84 17.22 9.80
N HIS A 312 19.31 16.59 10.87
CA HIS A 312 20.74 16.36 11.09
C HIS A 312 21.33 15.30 10.15
N THR A 313 20.64 14.19 9.95
CA THR A 313 21.14 13.03 9.17
C THR A 313 21.17 13.32 7.67
N PHE A 314 20.20 14.10 7.21
CA PHE A 314 19.96 14.31 5.78
C PHE A 314 20.07 15.76 5.35
N ASN A 315 20.43 16.68 6.26
CA ASN A 315 20.48 18.12 6.02
C ASN A 315 19.11 18.68 5.56
N LEU A 316 18.02 18.25 6.19
CA LEU A 316 16.64 18.64 5.84
C LEU A 316 16.15 19.91 6.52
N GLU A 317 15.55 20.80 5.73
CA GLU A 317 14.54 21.73 6.26
C GLU A 317 13.23 20.95 6.43
N VAL A 318 13.02 20.45 7.65
CA VAL A 318 11.75 19.82 8.03
C VAL A 318 10.86 20.94 8.57
N ALA A 319 9.74 21.22 7.90
CA ALA A 319 8.74 22.14 8.43
C ALA A 319 8.30 21.66 9.83
N PRO A 320 8.14 22.57 10.80
CA PRO A 320 7.79 22.19 12.17
C PRO A 320 6.50 21.36 12.23
N PRO A 321 6.38 20.46 13.22
CA PRO A 321 5.33 19.45 13.31
C PRO A 321 3.89 20.00 13.22
N ASP A 322 3.70 21.29 13.51
CA ASP A 322 2.38 21.92 13.57
C ASP A 322 1.78 22.27 12.19
N ALA A 323 2.54 22.12 11.09
CA ALA A 323 2.13 22.52 9.74
C ALA A 323 1.36 21.43 8.93
N GLY A 324 0.87 20.37 9.58
CA GLY A 324 0.05 19.35 8.92
C GLY A 324 0.46 17.89 9.17
N TRP A 325 1.10 17.61 10.31
CA TRP A 325 1.46 16.24 10.73
C TRP A 325 0.26 15.50 11.32
N LEU A 326 -0.80 15.38 10.52
CA LEU A 326 -2.15 14.82 10.77
C LEU A 326 -3.24 15.89 11.03
N PRO A 327 -4.50 15.63 10.62
CA PRO A 327 -5.65 16.40 11.11
C PRO A 327 -5.82 16.32 12.62
#